data_AF-A0A2E4HJ82-F1
#
_entry.id   AF-A0A2E4HJ82-F1
#
_cell.length_a   1.000
_cell.length_b   1.000
_cell.length_c   1.000
_cell.angle_alpha   90.00
_cell.angle_beta   90.00
_cell.angle_gamma   90.00
#
_symmetry.space_group_name_H-M   'P 1'
#
loop_
_entity.id
_entity.type
_entity.pdbx_description
1 polymer ?
#
loop_
_entity_poly.entity_id
_entity_poly.type
_entity_poly.pdbx_seq_one_letter_code
_entity_poly.pdbx_strand_id
1 'polypeptide(L)'
;MTENDFRFTAITPLPAMGAVTWQSPSNIALVKYWGKYGNQMPANPSLSFTLSHCHTKTTLRYSKSELVGKEIEFDILLDGVAVPDFKPKVAQFFERILPYC
;
A
#
# COMPACT_ATOMS: atom_id res chain seq x y z
N MET A 1 5.88 -5.68 20.60
CA MET A 1 6.30 -4.96 19.39
C MET A 1 5.94 -3.49 19.58
N THR A 2 6.89 -2.59 19.32
CA THR A 2 6.72 -1.13 19.35
C THR A 2 6.90 -0.56 17.94
N GLU A 3 6.46 0.68 17.69
CA GLU A 3 6.62 1.32 16.36
C GLU A 3 8.07 1.39 15.87
N ASN A 4 9.03 1.49 16.80
CA ASN A 4 10.46 1.52 16.47
C ASN A 4 10.95 0.20 15.88
N ASP A 5 10.28 -0.92 16.16
CA ASP A 5 10.65 -2.24 15.63
C ASP A 5 10.43 -2.33 14.10
N PHE A 6 9.65 -1.40 13.53
CA PHE A 6 9.32 -1.35 12.11
C PHE A 6 10.10 -0.31 11.33
N ARG A 7 10.96 0.48 11.99
CA ARG A 7 11.81 1.46 11.30
C ARG A 7 12.95 0.74 10.60
N PHE A 8 13.09 1.00 9.31
CA PHE A 8 14.22 0.51 8.54
C PHE A 8 15.54 1.08 9.10
N THR A 9 16.45 0.20 9.47
CA THR A 9 17.76 0.56 10.07
C THR A 9 18.95 0.01 9.27
N ALA A 10 18.69 -0.71 8.17
CA ALA A 10 19.73 -1.45 7.46
C ALA A 10 20.56 -0.56 6.52
N ILE A 11 21.87 -0.77 6.56
CA ILE A 11 22.93 0.09 6.01
C ILE A 11 23.46 -0.46 4.66
N THR A 12 22.74 -1.38 4.03
CA THR A 12 23.15 -2.00 2.77
C THR A 12 22.74 -1.13 1.58
N PRO A 13 23.58 -0.96 0.53
CA PRO A 13 23.17 -0.23 -0.66
C PRO A 13 21.91 -0.84 -1.28
N LEU A 14 20.87 -0.02 -1.37
CA LEU A 14 19.61 -0.39 -2.03
C LEU A 14 19.81 -0.45 -3.55
N PRO A 15 19.12 -1.35 -4.26
CA PRO A 15 19.18 -1.43 -5.71
C PRO A 15 18.66 -0.14 -6.36
N ALA A 16 19.28 0.27 -7.46
CA ALA A 16 18.92 1.50 -8.18
C ALA A 16 17.57 1.38 -8.91
N MET A 17 17.09 0.17 -9.19
CA MET A 17 15.78 -0.08 -9.77
C MET A 17 15.35 -1.52 -9.48
N GLY A 18 14.06 -1.78 -9.63
CA GLY A 18 13.53 -3.13 -9.43
C GLY A 18 12.04 -3.25 -9.72
N ALA A 19 11.57 -4.48 -9.62
CA ALA A 19 10.15 -4.80 -9.68
C ALA A 19 9.83 -5.85 -8.63
N VAL A 20 8.76 -5.63 -7.88
CA VAL A 20 8.23 -6.59 -6.90
C VAL A 20 6.78 -6.84 -7.23
N THR A 21 6.39 -8.11 -7.26
CA THR A 21 5.02 -8.52 -7.54
C THR A 21 4.43 -9.19 -6.33
N TRP A 22 3.21 -8.80 -5.97
CA TRP A 22 2.46 -9.40 -4.89
C TRP A 22 1.06 -9.81 -5.35
N GLN A 23 0.47 -10.78 -4.66
CA GLN A 23 -0.89 -11.23 -4.88
C GLN A 23 -1.68 -11.10 -3.57
N SER A 24 -2.79 -10.38 -3.63
CA SER A 24 -3.66 -10.13 -2.48
C SER A 24 -5.04 -10.75 -2.72
N PRO A 25 -5.52 -11.63 -1.82
CA PRO A 25 -6.83 -12.27 -2.00
C PRO A 25 -7.97 -11.31 -1.68
N SER A 26 -9.12 -11.51 -2.32
CA SER A 26 -10.38 -10.88 -1.94
C SER A 26 -11.00 -11.55 -0.71
N ASN A 27 -11.96 -10.88 -0.09
CA ASN A 27 -12.72 -11.44 1.03
C ASN A 27 -14.22 -11.16 0.89
N ILE A 28 -15.05 -11.97 1.57
CA ILE A 28 -16.50 -11.74 1.73
C ILE A 28 -16.82 -11.70 3.22
N ALA A 29 -17.44 -10.60 3.67
CA ALA A 29 -17.80 -10.40 5.07
C ALA A 29 -18.96 -11.30 5.51
N LEU A 30 -18.75 -12.06 6.59
CA LEU A 30 -19.78 -12.78 7.34
C LEU A 30 -20.42 -11.85 8.39
N VAL A 31 -19.59 -11.10 9.11
CA VAL A 31 -20.01 -9.97 9.97
C VAL A 31 -19.55 -8.70 9.28
N LYS A 32 -20.50 -7.84 8.91
CA LYS A 32 -20.24 -6.68 8.05
C LYS A 32 -19.43 -5.60 8.78
N TYR A 33 -18.44 -5.06 8.08
CA TYR A 33 -17.89 -3.74 8.41
C TYR A 33 -18.88 -2.68 7.94
N TRP A 34 -19.39 -1.83 8.84
CA TRP A 34 -20.32 -0.77 8.45
C TRP A 34 -20.24 0.46 9.36
N GLY A 35 -19.78 1.57 8.80
CA GLY A 35 -19.56 2.82 9.51
C GLY A 35 -18.08 3.03 9.89
N LYS A 36 -17.69 4.30 10.01
CA LYS A 36 -16.31 4.72 10.29
C LYS A 36 -16.26 5.90 11.25
N TYR A 37 -15.22 5.93 12.07
CA TYR A 37 -14.82 7.06 12.91
C TYR A 37 -13.48 7.62 12.44
N GLY A 38 -13.27 8.94 12.58
CA GLY A 38 -11.98 9.60 12.35
C GLY A 38 -11.23 9.11 11.09
N ASN A 39 -9.98 8.70 11.28
CA ASN A 39 -9.04 8.24 10.23
C ASN A 39 -9.32 6.82 9.73
N GLN A 40 -10.54 6.54 9.26
CA GLN A 40 -10.95 5.22 8.74
C GLN A 40 -11.00 4.11 9.80
N MET A 41 -11.13 4.45 11.08
CA MET A 41 -11.30 3.43 12.13
C MET A 41 -12.70 2.79 12.02
N PRO A 42 -12.81 1.44 12.07
CA PRO A 42 -14.09 0.75 12.03
C PRO A 42 -14.98 1.17 13.18
N ALA A 43 -16.27 1.37 12.90
CA ALA A 43 -17.26 1.57 13.95
C ALA A 43 -17.59 0.28 14.71
N ASN A 44 -17.35 -0.87 14.08
CA ASN A 44 -17.61 -2.17 14.65
C ASN A 44 -16.58 -3.21 14.16
N PRO A 45 -16.28 -4.24 14.96
CA PRO A 45 -15.55 -5.40 14.47
C PRO A 45 -16.27 -6.07 13.30
N SER A 46 -15.49 -6.70 12.42
CA SER A 46 -15.99 -7.43 11.27
C SER A 46 -15.26 -8.77 11.13
N LEU A 47 -15.87 -9.72 10.43
CA LEU A 47 -15.34 -11.05 10.19
C LEU A 47 -15.63 -11.43 8.73
N SER A 48 -14.65 -12.00 8.03
CA SER A 48 -14.79 -12.36 6.62
C SER A 48 -14.10 -13.68 6.29
N PHE A 49 -14.54 -14.33 5.22
CA PHE A 49 -13.81 -15.42 4.58
C PHE A 49 -12.86 -14.85 3.54
N THR A 50 -11.62 -15.33 3.55
CA THR A 50 -10.66 -15.08 2.47
C THR A 50 -10.95 -16.02 1.31
N LEU A 51 -11.01 -15.50 0.09
CA LEU A 51 -11.26 -16.28 -1.11
C LEU A 51 -9.93 -16.72 -1.74
N SER A 52 -9.80 -18.01 -2.06
CA SER A 52 -8.57 -18.56 -2.64
C SER A 52 -8.38 -18.26 -4.13
N HIS A 53 -9.48 -18.16 -4.89
CA HIS A 53 -9.43 -18.01 -6.35
C HIS A 53 -9.63 -16.57 -6.85
N CYS A 54 -10.13 -15.67 -5.99
CA CYS A 54 -10.32 -14.27 -6.34
C CYS A 54 -9.19 -13.44 -5.73
N HIS A 55 -8.33 -12.87 -6.57
CA HIS A 55 -7.18 -12.10 -6.12
C HIS A 55 -6.82 -10.97 -7.08
N THR A 56 -6.18 -9.95 -6.55
CA THR A 56 -5.53 -8.89 -7.33
C THR A 56 -4.04 -9.16 -7.34
N LYS A 57 -3.44 -9.13 -8.53
CA LYS A 57 -1.98 -9.20 -8.72
C LYS A 57 -1.45 -7.80 -9.01
N THR A 58 -0.57 -7.30 -8.17
CA THR A 58 -0.01 -5.96 -8.29
C THR A 58 1.49 -6.05 -8.49
N THR A 59 2.01 -5.33 -9.48
CA THR A 59 3.46 -5.19 -9.69
C THR A 59 3.86 -3.75 -9.41
N LEU A 60 4.71 -3.54 -8.41
CA LEU A 60 5.38 -2.26 -8.18
C LEU A 60 6.70 -2.28 -8.95
N ARG A 61 6.90 -1.28 -9.81
CA ARG A 61 8.19 -1.01 -10.45
C ARG A 61 8.73 0.28 -9.88
N TYR A 62 10.01 0.29 -9.55
CA TYR A 62 10.65 1.46 -8.96
C TYR A 62 12.03 1.68 -9.57
N SER A 63 12.46 2.93 -9.53
CA SER A 63 13.82 3.37 -9.83
C SER A 63 14.19 4.46 -8.84
N LYS A 64 15.48 4.55 -8.50
CA LYS A 64 16.02 5.57 -7.63
C LYS A 64 15.81 6.93 -8.30
N SER A 65 15.19 7.85 -7.57
CA SER A 65 15.03 9.23 -8.04
C SER A 65 16.38 9.96 -7.99
N GLU A 66 16.66 10.78 -9.00
CA GLU A 66 17.80 11.70 -9.01
C GLU A 66 17.51 12.97 -8.20
N LEU A 67 16.24 13.26 -7.91
CA LEU A 67 15.79 14.45 -7.21
C LEU A 67 15.57 14.14 -5.72
N VAL A 68 16.52 14.56 -4.88
CA VAL A 68 16.46 14.43 -3.42
C VAL A 68 15.49 15.46 -2.85
N GLY A 69 14.52 15.04 -2.03
CA GLY A 69 13.66 15.93 -1.25
C GLY A 69 12.37 16.42 -1.92
N LYS A 70 11.96 15.83 -3.04
CA LYS A 70 10.64 16.05 -3.65
C LYS A 70 9.63 14.98 -3.24
N GLU A 71 8.35 15.27 -3.44
CA GLU A 71 7.26 14.31 -3.34
C GLU A 71 7.54 13.07 -4.21
N ILE A 72 7.08 11.90 -3.76
CA ILE A 72 7.25 10.65 -4.51
C ILE A 72 6.43 10.75 -5.81
N GLU A 73 7.13 10.73 -6.95
CA GLU A 73 6.51 10.71 -8.27
C GLU A 73 6.13 9.28 -8.65
N PHE A 74 4.86 9.05 -8.98
CA PHE A 74 4.40 7.72 -9.40
C PHE A 74 3.16 7.80 -10.30
N ASP A 75 2.96 6.72 -11.06
CA ASP A 75 1.76 6.43 -11.82
C ASP A 75 1.11 5.14 -11.31
N ILE A 76 -0.20 5.05 -11.50
CA ILE A 76 -1.00 3.89 -11.14
C ILE A 76 -1.89 3.50 -12.31
N LEU A 77 -1.89 2.20 -12.62
CA LEU A 77 -2.72 1.61 -13.64
C LEU A 77 -3.57 0.50 -12.99
N LEU A 78 -4.83 0.45 -13.36
CA LEU A 78 -5.74 -0.65 -13.06
C LEU A 78 -6.12 -1.31 -14.38
N ASP A 79 -5.85 -2.61 -14.50
CA ASP A 79 -6.07 -3.39 -15.73
C ASP A 79 -5.45 -2.74 -16.98
N GLY A 80 -4.28 -2.10 -16.80
CA GLY A 80 -3.54 -1.41 -17.87
C GLY A 80 -4.04 0.01 -18.19
N VAL A 81 -5.08 0.49 -17.50
CA VAL A 81 -5.66 1.82 -17.71
C VAL A 81 -5.22 2.76 -16.58
N ALA A 82 -4.77 3.96 -16.92
CA ALA A 82 -4.38 4.97 -15.93
C ALA A 82 -5.58 5.38 -15.05
N VAL A 83 -5.38 5.42 -13.74
CA VAL A 83 -6.42 5.76 -12.76
C VAL A 83 -5.99 6.93 -11.86
N PRO A 84 -5.94 8.18 -12.39
CA PRO A 84 -5.38 9.33 -11.69
C PRO A 84 -6.10 9.64 -10.37
N ASP A 85 -7.41 9.35 -10.27
CA ASP A 85 -8.21 9.57 -9.06
C ASP A 85 -7.74 8.75 -7.85
N PHE A 86 -6.96 7.68 -8.07
CA PHE A 86 -6.38 6.88 -6.99
C PHE A 86 -5.05 7.44 -6.48
N LYS A 87 -4.38 8.33 -7.23
CA LYS A 87 -3.07 8.89 -6.83
C LYS A 87 -3.11 9.56 -5.45
N PRO A 88 -4.09 10.42 -5.10
CA PRO A 88 -4.10 11.06 -3.79
C PRO A 88 -4.13 10.06 -2.63
N LYS A 89 -4.86 8.95 -2.79
CA LYS A 89 -4.98 7.91 -1.77
C LYS A 89 -3.68 7.14 -1.58
N VAL A 90 -2.95 6.87 -2.67
CA VAL A 90 -1.65 6.18 -2.62
C VAL A 90 -0.55 7.13 -2.12
N ALA A 91 -0.58 8.40 -2.50
CA ALA A 91 0.33 9.43 -1.98
C ALA A 91 0.20 9.56 -0.46
N GLN A 92 -1.03 9.69 0.05
CA GLN A 92 -1.27 9.69 1.50
C GLN A 92 -0.79 8.41 2.19
N PHE A 93 -0.86 7.26 1.52
CA PHE A 93 -0.31 6.03 2.06
C PHE A 93 1.23 6.10 2.14
N PHE A 94 1.91 6.57 1.09
CA PHE A 94 3.36 6.76 1.12
C PHE A 94 3.80 7.72 2.24
N GLU A 95 3.12 8.86 2.42
CA GLU A 95 3.38 9.79 3.52
C GLU A 95 3.32 9.12 4.89
N ARG A 96 2.34 8.23 5.10
CA ARG A 96 2.18 7.52 6.38
C ARG A 96 3.28 6.49 6.65
N ILE A 97 3.84 5.89 5.61
CA ILE A 97 4.87 4.85 5.78
C ILE A 97 6.30 5.39 5.72
N LEU A 98 6.51 6.60 5.19
CA LEU A 98 7.84 7.24 5.09
C LEU A 98 8.66 7.20 6.40
N PRO A 99 8.11 7.44 7.60
CA PRO A 99 8.87 7.36 8.86
C PRO A 99 9.42 5.98 9.20
N TYR A 100 8.99 4.93 8.49
CA TYR A 100 9.38 3.54 8.69
C TYR A 100 10.27 3.00 7.56
N CYS A 101 10.50 3.79 6.50
CA CYS A 101 11.28 3.42 5.33
C CYS A 101 12.75 3.84 5.42
#